data_AF-A0A1U8DLZ9-F1
#
_entry.id   AF-A0A1U8DLZ9-F1
#
_cell.length_a   1.000
_cell.length_b   1.000
_cell.length_c   1.000
_cell.angle_alpha   90.00
_cell.angle_beta   90.00
_cell.angle_gamma   90.00
#
_symmetry.space_group_name_H-M   'P 1'
#
loop_
_entity.id
_entity.type
_entity.pdbx_description
1 polymer ?
#
loop_
_entity_poly.entity_id
_entity_poly.type
_entity_poly.pdbx_seq_one_letter_code
_entity_poly.pdbx_strand_id
1 'polypeptide(L)'
;GPLALCVGWILPRLPSAQSQCGLPEPTQPGVRLGTFQGSLARLGSAPPPGAAPTRALSCRPFLWGTSNRVRRIQLRTGWPPAPRVLLWLLHPPLGALRLAAPWHVGAWSLCGGAAWCQLVLPAGTGCGSCGGVFTGGVPLPQVDCTANSNTCNKYGVSGYPTLKIFRDGEEVGAYDGPRTADGIVSHLKKQAGPASVVLSSVADFEKFTGDKDASVVGFFRDASSDAYSEFMKAASNLRDNYRFAHTSEEDLVQKYEDDGEGLLLFRPPHLANKFEEATVKYPEDKITSSKIKKFLQENIFGICPHMTEDNKDLIQGKDLLVAYYDVDYEKNAKGSNYWRNRVMMVAKKFLDAGHKLSFAVASRKTFGHELSEFGLDSSTGEVPVVAIKMAKGEKYVMQEEFSRDGKALERFLQDYFDGNLKKYLKSEPIPESNDGPVKVVVAENFDEIVNAEDKDVLIEFYAPWCGHCKNLEPKYKELGEKLSQDPNIVVAKMDATANDVPSPYEVRGFPTIYFAPAGTKQNPKKYEGGREVSDFISYLKREATNPPVLQEEEKPKKKKKAKEDL
;
A
#
# COMPACT_ATOMS: atom_id res chain seq x y z
N GLY A 1 57.67 -25.38 6.27
CA GLY A 1 57.34 -26.79 6.59
C GLY A 1 56.01 -26.81 7.30
N PRO A 2 55.04 -27.62 6.87
CA PRO A 2 53.63 -27.24 6.82
C PRO A 2 52.72 -28.10 7.70
N LEU A 3 51.43 -27.74 7.79
CA LEU A 3 50.30 -28.64 7.49
C LEU A 3 48.97 -27.87 7.55
N ALA A 4 48.44 -27.54 6.38
CA ALA A 4 47.03 -27.24 6.13
C ALA A 4 46.56 -28.18 5.02
N LEU A 5 45.49 -28.92 5.28
CA LEU A 5 44.89 -29.90 4.37
C LEU A 5 43.68 -29.25 3.67
N CYS A 6 43.78 -29.09 2.35
CA CYS A 6 42.66 -28.88 1.43
C CYS A 6 42.24 -30.23 0.85
N VAL A 7 40.94 -30.46 0.73
CA VAL A 7 40.36 -31.45 -0.20
C VAL A 7 39.12 -30.80 -0.82
N GLY A 8 39.10 -30.73 -2.15
CA GLY A 8 37.93 -30.32 -2.94
C GLY A 8 37.58 -31.40 -3.96
N TRP A 9 36.32 -31.44 -4.43
CA TRP A 9 35.88 -32.21 -5.60
C TRP A 9 34.80 -31.40 -6.36
N ILE A 10 35.12 -30.89 -7.57
CA ILE A 10 34.80 -31.40 -8.93
C ILE A 10 33.43 -30.93 -9.50
N LEU A 11 33.51 -30.05 -10.50
CA LEU A 11 32.51 -29.70 -11.51
C LEU A 11 32.48 -30.75 -12.64
N PRO A 12 31.34 -30.98 -13.33
CA PRO A 12 31.34 -31.47 -14.69
C PRO A 12 31.09 -30.36 -15.74
N ARG A 13 31.70 -30.59 -16.90
CA ARG A 13 31.92 -29.73 -18.06
C ARG A 13 30.69 -29.60 -18.97
N LEU A 14 30.64 -28.45 -19.66
CA LEU A 14 30.01 -28.23 -20.96
C LEU A 14 30.59 -29.16 -22.06
N PRO A 15 29.84 -29.37 -23.16
CA PRO A 15 30.45 -29.46 -24.47
C PRO A 15 29.86 -28.43 -25.45
N SER A 16 30.75 -27.88 -26.29
CA SER A 16 30.46 -26.96 -27.38
C SER A 16 30.44 -27.68 -28.74
N ALA A 17 29.50 -27.24 -29.59
CA ALA A 17 29.52 -27.11 -31.04
C ALA A 17 29.66 -28.36 -31.95
N GLN A 18 28.67 -28.56 -32.83
CA GLN A 18 28.92 -28.62 -34.28
C GLN A 18 27.64 -28.42 -35.11
N SER A 19 27.79 -27.61 -36.16
CA SER A 19 26.86 -27.36 -37.27
C SER A 19 26.72 -28.57 -38.20
N GLN A 20 25.54 -28.80 -38.78
CA GLN A 20 25.39 -29.20 -40.19
C GLN A 20 23.94 -29.11 -40.69
N CYS A 21 23.83 -28.81 -41.98
CA CYS A 21 22.63 -28.56 -42.79
C CYS A 21 21.83 -29.84 -43.08
N GLY A 22 20.55 -29.68 -43.40
CA GLY A 22 19.77 -30.70 -44.14
C GLY A 22 18.26 -30.65 -43.91
N LEU A 23 17.52 -30.09 -44.88
CA LEU A 23 16.10 -30.43 -45.15
C LEU A 23 16.03 -31.86 -45.74
N PRO A 24 14.89 -32.57 -45.67
CA PRO A 24 13.84 -32.42 -46.70
C PRO A 24 12.38 -32.46 -46.20
N GLU A 25 11.58 -31.82 -47.05
CA GLU A 25 10.13 -31.78 -47.34
C GLU A 25 9.05 -32.55 -46.53
N PRO A 26 7.82 -31.98 -46.52
CA PRO A 26 6.60 -32.59 -45.99
C PRO A 26 5.71 -33.23 -47.08
N THR A 27 4.96 -34.28 -46.73
CA THR A 27 3.89 -34.85 -47.57
C THR A 27 2.50 -34.41 -47.11
N GLN A 28 1.87 -33.61 -47.98
CA GLN A 28 0.46 -33.38 -48.34
C GLN A 28 -0.71 -33.94 -47.49
N PRO A 29 -1.85 -33.22 -47.56
CA PRO A 29 -2.95 -33.74 -48.38
C PRO A 29 -3.51 -32.71 -49.39
N GLY A 30 -3.84 -33.18 -50.61
CA GLY A 30 -4.70 -32.49 -51.58
C GLY A 30 -6.19 -32.70 -51.26
N VAL A 31 -7.21 -32.19 -51.96
CA VAL A 31 -7.37 -31.47 -53.24
C VAL A 31 -8.74 -30.75 -53.19
N ARG A 32 -8.88 -29.61 -53.88
CA ARG A 32 -10.04 -29.07 -54.67
C ARG A 32 -10.28 -27.58 -54.34
N LEU A 33 -9.74 -26.65 -55.14
CA LEU A 33 -10.24 -26.06 -56.40
C LEU A 33 -11.47 -25.14 -56.23
N GLY A 34 -11.22 -23.84 -56.42
CA GLY A 34 -12.21 -22.77 -56.59
C GLY A 34 -11.49 -21.47 -56.99
N THR A 35 -11.35 -21.27 -58.31
CA THR A 35 -10.81 -20.09 -59.00
C THR A 35 -11.69 -18.84 -58.81
N PHE A 36 -11.11 -17.62 -58.73
CA PHE A 36 -11.35 -16.51 -59.69
C PHE A 36 -10.51 -15.23 -59.36
N GLN A 37 -9.81 -14.75 -60.40
CA GLN A 37 -9.26 -13.41 -60.78
C GLN A 37 -9.32 -12.23 -59.78
N GLY A 38 -8.23 -11.47 -59.54
CA GLY A 38 -7.65 -10.37 -60.35
C GLY A 38 -7.35 -9.21 -59.36
N SER A 39 -6.34 -8.32 -59.43
CA SER A 39 -5.54 -7.74 -60.51
C SER A 39 -4.23 -7.15 -59.94
N LEU A 40 -3.25 -6.97 -60.82
CA LEU A 40 -1.87 -6.52 -60.59
C LEU A 40 -1.62 -5.25 -61.41
N ALA A 41 -1.00 -4.20 -60.83
CA ALA A 41 -0.32 -3.10 -61.54
C ALA A 41 0.73 -2.48 -60.58
N ARG A 42 2.05 -2.75 -60.74
CA ARG A 42 3.10 -2.02 -61.51
C ARG A 42 3.17 -0.52 -61.20
N LEU A 43 4.21 -0.03 -60.50
CA LEU A 43 5.62 0.29 -60.87
C LEU A 43 5.81 1.65 -61.58
N GLY A 44 6.64 2.52 -60.97
CA GLY A 44 7.33 3.69 -61.55
C GLY A 44 7.89 4.59 -60.43
N SER A 45 9.18 4.53 -60.05
CA SER A 45 10.41 5.14 -60.63
C SER A 45 10.53 6.67 -60.46
N ALA A 46 11.47 7.10 -59.60
CA ALA A 46 12.03 8.46 -59.43
C ALA A 46 13.10 8.78 -60.51
N PRO A 47 13.58 10.04 -60.71
CA PRO A 47 14.68 10.62 -59.89
C PRO A 47 14.74 12.19 -59.77
N PRO A 48 15.74 12.79 -59.07
CA PRO A 48 15.86 14.22 -58.72
C PRO A 48 17.00 14.99 -59.46
N PRO A 49 17.19 16.30 -59.17
CA PRO A 49 18.53 16.87 -58.93
C PRO A 49 18.52 17.91 -57.77
N GLY A 50 19.61 18.37 -57.14
CA GLY A 50 21.03 18.33 -57.44
C GLY A 50 21.88 18.77 -56.22
N ALA A 51 23.20 18.73 -56.38
CA ALA A 51 24.20 18.70 -55.31
C ALA A 51 25.02 20.00 -55.14
N ALA A 52 25.42 20.29 -53.88
CA ALA A 52 26.73 20.80 -53.39
C ALA A 52 27.18 22.24 -53.81
N PRO A 53 28.11 22.93 -53.09
CA PRO A 53 29.22 22.36 -52.31
C PRO A 53 29.60 22.99 -50.95
N THR A 54 30.40 22.20 -50.25
CA THR A 54 31.29 22.45 -49.11
C THR A 54 32.22 23.67 -49.24
N ARG A 55 32.46 24.36 -48.11
CA ARG A 55 33.77 24.98 -47.81
C ARG A 55 34.04 25.04 -46.30
N ALA A 56 35.19 24.50 -45.92
CA ALA A 56 35.82 24.61 -44.61
C ALA A 56 36.80 25.80 -44.56
N LEU A 57 37.35 26.06 -43.35
CA LEU A 57 38.35 27.08 -42.94
C LEU A 57 37.71 28.42 -42.56
N SER A 58 38.03 29.10 -41.45
CA SER A 58 39.22 29.11 -40.60
C SER A 58 38.95 29.79 -39.24
N CYS A 59 39.61 29.33 -38.18
CA CYS A 59 39.82 30.09 -36.94
C CYS A 59 40.77 31.29 -37.14
N ARG A 60 40.49 32.43 -36.50
CA ARG A 60 41.46 33.17 -35.66
C ARG A 60 40.80 34.34 -34.89
N PRO A 61 41.37 34.73 -33.72
CA PRO A 61 40.77 35.60 -32.72
C PRO A 61 41.18 37.07 -32.88
N PHE A 62 40.44 38.00 -32.25
CA PHE A 62 40.86 39.39 -32.07
C PHE A 62 41.01 39.74 -30.59
N LEU A 63 42.19 40.24 -30.26
CA LEU A 63 42.65 40.70 -28.95
C LEU A 63 42.37 42.20 -28.76
N TRP A 64 42.11 42.53 -27.49
CA TRP A 64 42.41 43.74 -26.71
C TRP A 64 42.48 45.13 -27.38
N GLY A 65 41.69 46.04 -26.78
CA GLY A 65 41.96 47.48 -26.75
C GLY A 65 41.72 48.02 -25.33
N THR A 66 42.80 48.42 -24.67
CA THR A 66 42.86 49.09 -23.37
C THR A 66 42.50 50.58 -23.48
N SER A 67 41.92 51.19 -22.43
CA SER A 67 42.45 52.43 -21.82
C SER A 67 41.60 52.93 -20.65
N ASN A 68 42.31 53.32 -19.59
CA ASN A 68 41.85 53.91 -18.34
C ASN A 68 41.21 55.31 -18.51
N ARG A 69 40.20 55.63 -17.71
CA ARG A 69 40.15 56.94 -17.03
C ARG A 69 39.31 56.94 -15.75
N VAL A 70 39.99 57.25 -14.65
CA VAL A 70 39.46 57.55 -13.33
C VAL A 70 38.87 58.96 -13.32
N ARG A 71 37.65 59.17 -12.79
CA ARG A 71 37.26 60.37 -12.04
C ARG A 71 36.22 60.04 -10.97
N ARG A 72 36.45 60.61 -9.78
CA ARG A 72 35.70 60.48 -8.53
C ARG A 72 35.08 61.85 -8.24
N ILE A 73 33.77 62.00 -8.13
CA ILE A 73 33.08 63.15 -7.49
C ILE A 73 31.83 62.62 -6.76
N GLN A 74 31.63 63.11 -5.53
CA GLN A 74 30.63 62.73 -4.53
C GLN A 74 29.23 63.34 -4.73
N LEU A 75 28.22 62.52 -4.40
CA LEU A 75 27.00 62.73 -3.58
C LEU A 75 26.10 63.98 -3.74
N ARG A 76 24.79 63.73 -3.99
CA ARG A 76 23.68 63.93 -3.00
C ARG A 76 22.33 63.32 -3.45
N THR A 77 21.78 62.45 -2.59
CA THR A 77 20.37 62.29 -2.08
C THR A 77 19.15 62.44 -3.03
N GLY A 78 18.11 61.60 -3.01
CA GLY A 78 17.71 60.46 -2.17
C GLY A 78 16.28 59.94 -2.53
N TRP A 79 15.94 58.71 -2.13
CA TRP A 79 14.58 58.07 -2.17
C TRP A 79 14.37 57.22 -0.86
N PRO A 80 13.12 56.94 -0.40
CA PRO A 80 12.78 56.47 0.97
C PRO A 80 12.66 54.92 1.12
N PRO A 81 12.38 54.35 2.33
CA PRO A 81 13.04 53.14 2.83
C PRO A 81 12.26 51.81 2.71
N ALA A 82 13.00 50.70 2.70
CA ALA A 82 12.53 49.34 3.01
C ALA A 82 12.97 48.94 4.45
N PRO A 83 12.17 48.13 5.18
CA PRO A 83 12.50 47.76 6.55
C PRO A 83 13.60 46.68 6.60
N ARG A 84 14.62 46.94 7.43
CA ARG A 84 15.67 46.00 7.82
C ARG A 84 15.21 45.20 9.03
N VAL A 85 15.57 43.91 9.10
CA VAL A 85 15.82 43.22 10.37
C VAL A 85 17.31 42.86 10.41
N LEU A 86 17.97 43.30 11.47
CA LEU A 86 19.41 43.31 11.68
C LEU A 86 19.84 42.04 12.46
N LEU A 87 20.91 41.38 12.02
CA LEU A 87 21.57 40.29 12.74
C LEU A 87 22.73 40.86 13.58
N TRP A 88 22.78 40.53 14.87
CA TRP A 88 23.96 40.72 15.72
C TRP A 88 24.75 39.39 15.81
N LEU A 89 26.05 39.48 15.57
CA LEU A 89 27.03 38.41 15.80
C LEU A 89 28.03 38.92 16.82
N LEU A 90 28.22 38.17 17.92
CA LEU A 90 29.40 38.31 18.78
C LEU A 90 29.88 36.94 19.27
N HIS A 91 31.17 36.70 19.01
CA HIS A 91 32.01 35.61 19.54
C HIS A 91 32.49 35.91 20.98
N PRO A 92 32.99 34.87 21.68
CA PRO A 92 34.24 34.99 22.44
C PRO A 92 35.28 33.87 22.10
N PRO A 93 36.54 33.97 22.58
CA PRO A 93 37.73 33.70 21.75
C PRO A 93 38.72 32.61 22.25
N LEU A 94 39.63 32.26 21.33
CA LEU A 94 41.03 31.79 21.45
C LEU A 94 41.41 30.44 22.10
N GLY A 95 42.16 29.64 21.32
CA GLY A 95 43.04 28.57 21.81
C GLY A 95 43.48 27.60 20.70
N ALA A 96 44.60 27.89 20.02
CA ALA A 96 45.14 27.11 18.90
C ALA A 96 46.02 25.93 19.35
N LEU A 97 45.95 24.78 18.67
CA LEU A 97 47.04 24.20 17.84
C LEU A 97 46.61 22.87 17.19
N ARG A 98 47.07 22.68 15.95
CA ARG A 98 46.87 21.51 15.07
C ARG A 98 47.55 20.24 15.62
N LEU A 99 47.00 19.06 15.27
CA LEU A 99 47.73 17.97 14.58
C LEU A 99 46.76 16.88 14.07
N ALA A 100 47.23 16.13 13.08
CA ALA A 100 46.50 15.26 12.15
C ALA A 100 46.01 13.91 12.73
N ALA A 101 45.12 13.25 11.96
CA ALA A 101 44.53 11.89 12.05
C ALA A 101 45.55 10.74 12.38
N PRO A 102 45.20 9.45 12.64
CA PRO A 102 43.97 8.69 12.23
C PRO A 102 43.45 7.52 13.15
N TRP A 103 42.25 6.97 12.81
CA TRP A 103 41.71 5.59 13.02
C TRP A 103 41.43 5.01 14.45
N HIS A 104 40.17 4.64 14.74
CA HIS A 104 39.71 3.25 14.99
C HIS A 104 38.27 3.15 15.57
N VAL A 105 37.52 2.17 15.03
CA VAL A 105 36.60 1.18 15.67
C VAL A 105 35.33 1.69 16.36
N GLY A 106 34.22 1.05 15.99
CA GLY A 106 32.88 1.35 16.47
C GLY A 106 32.62 1.00 17.94
N ALA A 107 31.59 1.64 18.47
CA ALA A 107 30.89 1.23 19.67
C ALA A 107 29.40 1.58 19.49
N TRP A 108 28.55 0.55 19.56
CA TRP A 108 27.14 0.71 19.89
C TRP A 108 27.02 1.22 21.32
N SER A 109 26.15 2.20 21.55
CA SER A 109 25.59 2.48 22.87
C SER A 109 24.11 2.86 22.74
N LEU A 110 23.36 2.41 23.75
CA LEU A 110 21.93 2.24 23.81
C LEU A 110 21.14 3.55 23.99
N CYS A 111 20.01 3.60 23.28
CA CYS A 111 18.74 4.31 23.50
C CYS A 111 18.62 5.42 24.57
N GLY A 112 18.18 6.59 24.10
CA GLY A 112 17.51 7.63 24.90
C GLY A 112 17.03 8.78 24.03
N GLY A 113 15.80 8.69 23.49
CA GLY A 113 15.17 9.73 22.66
C GLY A 113 14.71 9.20 21.31
N ALA A 114 13.47 9.51 20.91
CA ALA A 114 12.74 8.94 19.77
C ALA A 114 13.62 8.55 18.57
N ALA A 115 13.78 7.24 18.35
CA ALA A 115 14.61 6.64 17.30
C ALA A 115 14.23 7.06 15.86
N TRP A 116 13.06 7.67 15.68
CA TRP A 116 12.56 8.18 14.39
C TRP A 116 13.10 9.56 14.00
N CYS A 117 13.63 10.36 14.94
CA CYS A 117 14.18 11.68 14.63
C CYS A 117 15.56 11.62 13.98
N GLN A 118 16.33 10.55 14.20
CA GLN A 118 17.70 10.44 13.68
C GLN A 118 17.76 10.00 12.20
N LEU A 119 16.71 9.36 11.69
CA LEU A 119 16.69 8.80 10.34
C LEU A 119 16.30 9.81 9.25
N VAL A 120 15.80 10.98 9.63
CA VAL A 120 15.48 12.07 8.71
C VAL A 120 16.66 13.06 8.71
N LEU A 121 17.58 12.80 7.77
CA LEU A 121 18.77 13.59 7.41
C LEU A 121 19.99 13.49 8.37
N PRO A 122 21.11 12.90 7.91
CA PRO A 122 22.41 13.19 8.52
C PRO A 122 22.78 14.65 8.25
N ALA A 123 23.26 15.30 9.31
CA ALA A 123 23.66 16.69 9.34
C ALA A 123 24.59 17.11 8.19
N GLY A 124 24.37 18.32 7.68
CA GLY A 124 25.47 19.19 7.26
C GLY A 124 26.17 18.86 5.93
N THR A 125 25.52 18.23 4.97
CA THR A 125 25.92 18.37 3.56
C THR A 125 24.87 19.20 2.85
N GLY A 126 25.29 20.34 2.33
CA GLY A 126 24.46 21.07 1.37
C GLY A 126 24.01 20.12 0.28
N CYS A 127 22.78 20.30 -0.20
CA CYS A 127 22.33 19.76 -1.46
C CYS A 127 23.20 20.38 -2.57
N GLY A 128 24.40 19.85 -2.73
CA GLY A 128 25.42 20.28 -3.69
C GLY A 128 25.53 19.35 -4.90
N SER A 129 24.70 18.30 -4.97
CA SER A 129 24.73 17.31 -6.06
C SER A 129 23.39 17.05 -6.75
N CYS A 130 22.34 17.83 -6.44
CA CYS A 130 21.18 17.95 -7.32
C CYS A 130 21.35 19.23 -8.13
N GLY A 131 21.91 19.11 -9.33
CA GLY A 131 22.03 20.20 -10.29
C GLY A 131 20.65 20.70 -10.70
N GLY A 132 20.11 21.65 -9.95
CA GLY A 132 18.84 22.33 -10.20
C GLY A 132 18.72 23.52 -9.26
N VAL A 133 19.20 24.68 -9.70
CA VAL A 133 19.03 25.95 -8.98
C VAL A 133 17.54 26.28 -8.97
N PHE A 134 16.90 26.20 -7.78
CA PHE A 134 15.56 26.76 -7.57
C PHE A 134 15.66 28.28 -7.45
N THR A 135 15.25 29.00 -8.49
CA THR A 135 14.89 30.41 -8.34
C THR A 135 13.46 30.50 -7.81
N GLY A 136 13.30 30.60 -6.48
CA GLY A 136 12.00 30.77 -5.79
C GLY A 136 11.47 29.54 -5.01
N GLY A 137 12.31 28.88 -4.18
CA GLY A 137 11.95 27.64 -3.49
C GLY A 137 11.04 27.81 -2.26
N VAL A 138 10.22 26.78 -1.99
CA VAL A 138 9.45 26.63 -0.74
C VAL A 138 10.42 26.39 0.43
N PRO A 139 10.46 27.24 1.46
CA PRO A 139 11.35 27.04 2.60
C PRO A 139 10.89 25.88 3.48
N LEU A 140 11.85 25.10 3.98
CA LEU A 140 11.64 23.98 4.91
C LEU A 140 12.24 24.30 6.29
N PRO A 141 11.55 25.07 7.15
CA PRO A 141 12.03 25.36 8.50
C PRO A 141 11.82 24.17 9.44
N GLN A 142 12.70 24.03 10.44
CA GLN A 142 12.56 23.06 11.53
C GLN A 142 12.41 23.80 12.86
N VAL A 143 11.52 23.31 13.74
CA VAL A 143 11.34 23.82 15.10
C VAL A 143 11.70 22.71 16.09
N ASP A 144 12.62 22.99 17.01
CA ASP A 144 12.90 22.12 18.14
C ASP A 144 11.89 22.39 19.26
N CYS A 145 10.95 21.47 19.44
CA CYS A 145 9.90 21.59 20.45
C CYS A 145 10.39 21.42 21.89
N THR A 146 11.59 20.88 22.11
CA THR A 146 12.18 20.81 23.46
C THR A 146 12.59 22.21 23.95
N ALA A 147 13.05 23.06 23.03
CA ALA A 147 13.40 24.45 23.31
C ALA A 147 12.24 25.44 23.06
N ASN A 148 11.23 25.06 22.26
CA ASN A 148 10.15 25.95 21.79
C ASN A 148 8.74 25.38 22.06
N SER A 149 8.48 24.96 23.31
CA SER A 149 7.22 24.30 23.71
C SER A 149 5.96 25.13 23.41
N ASN A 150 6.00 26.45 23.60
CA ASN A 150 4.86 27.33 23.33
C ASN A 150 4.39 27.27 21.88
N THR A 151 5.32 27.29 20.92
CA THR A 151 5.01 27.20 19.49
C THR A 151 4.44 25.83 19.14
N CYS A 152 5.01 24.76 19.68
CA CYS A 152 4.57 23.40 19.40
C CYS A 152 3.21 23.09 20.01
N ASN A 153 2.94 23.58 21.23
CA ASN A 153 1.62 23.50 21.85
C ASN A 153 0.58 24.32 21.08
N LYS A 154 0.94 25.52 20.61
CA LYS A 154 0.03 26.37 19.80
C LYS A 154 -0.49 25.65 18.55
N TYR A 155 0.36 24.87 17.89
CA TYR A 155 -0.01 24.10 16.69
C TYR A 155 -0.35 22.63 16.99
N GLY A 156 -0.56 22.27 18.27
CA GLY A 156 -1.04 20.95 18.66
C GLY A 156 -0.08 19.79 18.34
N VAL A 157 1.24 20.01 18.40
CA VAL A 157 2.23 18.95 18.15
C VAL A 157 2.30 18.01 19.35
N SER A 158 1.79 16.79 19.19
CA SER A 158 1.76 15.75 20.23
C SER A 158 2.72 14.58 19.99
N GLY A 159 3.39 14.54 18.83
CA GLY A 159 4.34 13.50 18.46
C GLY A 159 5.37 13.99 17.45
N TYR A 160 6.52 13.30 17.38
CA TYR A 160 7.63 13.69 16.51
C TYR A 160 8.03 12.56 15.54
N PRO A 161 8.39 12.87 14.28
CA PRO A 161 8.25 14.18 13.64
C PRO A 161 6.79 14.47 13.24
N THR A 162 6.38 15.75 13.35
CA THR A 162 5.13 16.28 12.80
C THR A 162 5.49 17.31 11.73
N LEU A 163 5.00 17.11 10.50
CA LEU A 163 5.22 18.02 9.38
C LEU A 163 3.91 18.76 9.09
N LYS A 164 3.97 20.09 9.05
CA LYS A 164 2.82 20.98 8.79
C LYS A 164 3.16 21.95 7.68
N ILE A 165 2.17 22.28 6.86
CA ILE A 165 2.30 23.22 5.76
C ILE A 165 1.64 24.54 6.17
N PHE A 166 2.35 25.62 5.94
CA PHE A 166 1.86 26.98 6.16
C PHE A 166 1.77 27.73 4.83
N ARG A 167 0.68 28.45 4.62
CA ARG A 167 0.49 29.35 3.47
C ARG A 167 0.08 30.72 4.00
N ASP A 168 0.76 31.77 3.55
CA ASP A 168 0.50 33.15 3.94
C ASP A 168 0.47 33.40 5.47
N GLY A 169 1.25 32.61 6.22
CA GLY A 169 1.35 32.68 7.67
C GLY A 169 0.33 31.84 8.45
N GLU A 170 -0.60 31.18 7.76
CA GLU A 170 -1.63 30.33 8.36
C GLU A 170 -1.36 28.84 8.11
N GLU A 171 -1.76 27.99 9.05
CA GLU A 171 -1.66 26.54 8.90
C GLU A 171 -2.73 26.06 7.90
N VAL A 172 -2.31 25.39 6.84
CA VAL A 172 -3.23 24.86 5.81
C VAL A 172 -3.43 23.35 5.90
N GLY A 173 -2.65 22.66 6.73
CA GLY A 173 -2.79 21.22 6.96
C GLY A 173 -1.49 20.54 7.38
N ALA A 174 -1.60 19.25 7.73
CA ALA A 174 -0.45 18.38 7.90
C ALA A 174 0.13 17.94 6.54
N TYR A 175 1.39 17.53 6.54
CA TYR A 175 1.95 16.81 5.39
C TYR A 175 1.66 15.32 5.57
N ASP A 176 0.77 14.81 4.74
CA ASP A 176 0.30 13.42 4.77
C ASP A 176 0.99 12.53 3.71
N GLY A 177 2.12 12.97 3.18
CA GLY A 177 2.90 12.23 2.19
C GLY A 177 4.00 11.33 2.79
N PRO A 178 4.68 10.54 1.95
CA PRO A 178 5.78 9.69 2.39
C PRO A 178 6.98 10.54 2.87
N ARG A 179 7.67 10.09 3.92
CA ARG A 179 8.82 10.80 4.51
C ARG A 179 10.12 10.59 3.71
N THR A 180 10.04 10.74 2.40
CA THR A 180 11.16 10.64 1.46
C THR A 180 11.42 11.99 0.80
N ALA A 181 12.65 12.22 0.32
CA ALA A 181 13.00 13.48 -0.35
C ALA A 181 12.10 13.73 -1.57
N ASP A 182 11.91 12.71 -2.42
CA ASP A 182 11.09 12.82 -3.63
C ASP A 182 9.61 13.08 -3.30
N GLY A 183 9.07 12.42 -2.27
CA GLY A 183 7.70 12.63 -1.81
C GLY A 183 7.45 14.06 -1.34
N ILE A 184 8.35 14.57 -0.48
CA ILE A 184 8.25 15.94 0.05
C ILE A 184 8.39 16.96 -1.08
N VAL A 185 9.39 16.80 -1.97
CA VAL A 185 9.60 17.72 -3.09
C VAL A 185 8.42 17.73 -4.06
N SER A 186 7.89 16.55 -4.40
CA SER A 186 6.73 16.42 -5.29
C SER A 186 5.49 17.10 -4.69
N HIS A 187 5.20 16.82 -3.41
CA HIS A 187 4.06 17.40 -2.71
C HIS A 187 4.17 18.93 -2.60
N LEU A 188 5.34 19.45 -2.22
CA LEU A 188 5.53 20.90 -2.11
C LEU A 188 5.51 21.61 -3.46
N LYS A 189 6.00 20.99 -4.54
CA LYS A 189 5.84 21.51 -5.90
C LYS A 189 4.36 21.64 -6.27
N LYS A 190 3.56 20.64 -5.92
CA LYS A 190 2.10 20.65 -6.15
C LYS A 190 1.40 21.74 -5.33
N GLN A 191 1.81 21.93 -4.07
CA GLN A 191 1.21 22.92 -3.17
C GLN A 191 1.61 24.37 -3.47
N ALA A 192 2.83 24.59 -3.96
CA ALA A 192 3.36 25.90 -4.32
C ALA A 192 3.03 26.33 -5.75
N GLY A 193 2.69 25.36 -6.61
CA GLY A 193 2.19 25.64 -7.95
C GLY A 193 0.82 26.33 -7.94
N PRO A 194 0.42 26.94 -9.08
CA PRO A 194 -0.95 27.41 -9.23
C PRO A 194 -1.92 26.23 -9.06
N ALA A 195 -3.13 26.51 -8.57
CA ALA A 195 -4.15 25.49 -8.38
C ALA A 195 -4.42 24.66 -9.65
N SER A 196 -4.29 25.30 -10.82
CA SER A 196 -4.29 24.66 -12.13
C SER A 196 -3.15 25.24 -12.98
N VAL A 197 -2.38 24.37 -13.64
CA VAL A 197 -1.24 24.75 -14.49
C VAL A 197 -1.72 25.25 -15.85
N VAL A 198 -1.24 26.40 -16.30
CA VAL A 198 -1.53 26.93 -17.64
C VAL A 198 -0.71 26.17 -18.68
N LEU A 199 -1.36 25.64 -19.72
CA LEU A 199 -0.72 24.95 -20.85
C LEU A 199 -0.80 25.85 -22.08
N SER A 200 0.35 26.41 -22.48
CA SER A 200 0.47 27.37 -23.57
C SER A 200 0.97 26.76 -24.89
N SER A 201 1.12 25.43 -24.94
CA SER A 201 1.52 24.73 -26.16
C SER A 201 1.07 23.28 -26.14
N VAL A 202 1.00 22.67 -27.33
CA VAL A 202 0.74 21.23 -27.48
C VAL A 202 1.81 20.40 -26.76
N ALA A 203 3.06 20.84 -26.76
CA ALA A 203 4.15 20.16 -26.06
C ALA A 203 3.97 20.17 -24.53
N ASP A 204 3.50 21.28 -23.96
CA ASP A 204 3.20 21.36 -22.53
C ASP A 204 2.03 20.45 -22.16
N PHE A 205 1.01 20.39 -23.02
CA PHE A 205 -0.13 19.49 -22.86
C PHE A 205 0.27 18.01 -22.88
N GLU A 206 1.07 17.59 -23.86
CA GLU A 206 1.58 16.22 -23.95
C GLU A 206 2.45 15.85 -22.75
N LYS A 207 3.31 16.78 -22.31
CA LYS A 207 4.13 16.59 -21.11
C LYS A 207 3.29 16.48 -19.84
N PHE A 208 2.23 17.28 -19.70
CA PHE A 208 1.37 17.28 -18.52
C PHE A 208 0.54 15.99 -18.41
N THR A 209 -0.01 15.54 -19.54
CA THR A 209 -0.86 14.33 -19.65
C THR A 209 -0.06 13.03 -19.70
N GLY A 210 1.24 13.10 -20.02
CA GLY A 210 2.19 11.98 -20.00
C GLY A 210 2.65 11.52 -18.60
N ASP A 211 2.07 12.07 -17.54
CA ASP A 211 2.46 11.80 -16.15
C ASP A 211 2.05 10.39 -15.68
N LYS A 212 2.62 9.94 -14.55
CA LYS A 212 2.23 8.69 -13.91
C LYS A 212 0.88 8.81 -13.20
N ASP A 213 0.50 10.03 -12.83
CA ASP A 213 -0.80 10.32 -12.24
C ASP A 213 -1.82 10.80 -13.27
N ALA A 214 -3.11 10.62 -12.96
CA ALA A 214 -4.17 11.15 -13.80
C ALA A 214 -4.13 12.68 -13.88
N SER A 215 -4.56 13.20 -15.02
CA SER A 215 -4.50 14.62 -15.36
C SER A 215 -5.90 15.14 -15.67
N VAL A 216 -6.29 16.22 -14.99
CA VAL A 216 -7.57 16.91 -15.22
C VAL A 216 -7.28 18.17 -16.02
N VAL A 217 -7.75 18.23 -17.27
CA VAL A 217 -7.46 19.34 -18.18
C VAL A 217 -8.75 20.04 -18.58
N GLY A 218 -8.83 21.33 -18.26
CA GLY A 218 -9.89 22.21 -18.73
C GLY A 218 -9.50 22.92 -20.03
N PHE A 219 -10.44 23.01 -20.97
CA PHE A 219 -10.28 23.67 -22.25
C PHE A 219 -11.23 24.86 -22.26
N PHE A 220 -10.70 26.08 -22.33
CA PHE A 220 -11.53 27.29 -22.24
C PHE A 220 -10.99 28.35 -23.21
N ARG A 221 -11.77 28.75 -24.22
CA ARG A 221 -11.41 29.90 -25.06
C ARG A 221 -11.39 31.21 -24.27
N ASP A 222 -12.33 31.36 -23.34
CA ASP A 222 -12.50 32.57 -22.53
C ASP A 222 -12.18 32.29 -21.05
N ALA A 223 -11.10 32.93 -20.57
CA ALA A 223 -10.66 32.88 -19.18
C ALA A 223 -11.56 33.72 -18.23
N SER A 224 -12.59 34.39 -18.75
CA SER A 224 -13.60 35.09 -17.96
C SER A 224 -14.93 34.33 -17.84
N SER A 225 -15.04 33.15 -18.45
CA SER A 225 -16.24 32.32 -18.40
C SER A 225 -16.56 31.81 -16.97
N ASP A 226 -17.86 31.64 -16.70
CA ASP A 226 -18.33 31.03 -15.46
C ASP A 226 -17.77 29.62 -15.26
N ALA A 227 -17.64 28.86 -16.36
CA ALA A 227 -17.08 27.51 -16.36
C ALA A 227 -15.60 27.49 -15.95
N TYR A 228 -14.80 28.42 -16.48
CA TYR A 228 -13.40 28.59 -16.09
C TYR A 228 -13.28 28.93 -14.59
N SER A 229 -14.11 29.86 -14.10
CA SER A 229 -14.13 30.25 -12.68
C SER A 229 -14.47 29.07 -11.76
N GLU A 230 -15.49 28.28 -12.09
CA GLU A 230 -15.86 27.08 -11.33
C GLU A 230 -14.80 25.98 -11.39
N PHE A 231 -14.12 25.82 -12.54
CA PHE A 231 -12.99 24.91 -12.67
C PHE A 231 -11.81 25.32 -11.79
N MET A 232 -11.46 26.61 -11.76
CA MET A 232 -10.39 27.13 -10.89
C MET A 232 -10.72 26.98 -9.40
N LYS A 233 -12.00 27.13 -9.01
CA LYS A 233 -12.46 26.81 -7.65
C LYS A 233 -12.27 25.32 -7.34
N ALA A 234 -12.67 24.43 -8.25
CA ALA A 234 -12.48 22.99 -8.08
C ALA A 234 -10.99 22.62 -7.95
N ALA A 235 -10.14 23.18 -8.82
CA ALA A 235 -8.71 22.99 -8.80
C ALA A 235 -8.11 23.44 -7.45
N SER A 236 -8.54 24.59 -6.93
CA SER A 236 -8.08 25.10 -5.63
C SER A 236 -8.47 24.20 -4.47
N ASN A 237 -9.68 23.63 -4.51
CA ASN A 237 -10.22 22.77 -3.47
C ASN A 237 -9.70 21.33 -3.53
N LEU A 238 -9.23 20.87 -4.69
CA LEU A 238 -8.93 19.45 -4.94
C LEU A 238 -7.47 19.21 -5.39
N ARG A 239 -6.62 20.24 -5.47
CA ARG A 239 -5.20 20.10 -5.85
C ARG A 239 -4.39 19.21 -4.91
N ASP A 240 -4.88 18.93 -3.71
CA ASP A 240 -4.19 18.03 -2.79
C ASP A 240 -4.17 16.61 -3.38
N ASN A 241 -5.28 16.21 -4.03
CA ASN A 241 -5.50 14.84 -4.49
C ASN A 241 -5.34 14.69 -6.00
N TYR A 242 -5.55 15.75 -6.80
CA TYR A 242 -5.55 15.67 -8.26
C TYR A 242 -4.62 16.69 -8.92
N ARG A 243 -4.20 16.42 -10.16
CA ARG A 243 -3.39 17.32 -10.98
C ARG A 243 -4.29 18.07 -11.96
N PHE A 244 -4.39 19.38 -11.81
CA PHE A 244 -5.19 20.23 -12.68
C PHE A 244 -4.31 21.04 -13.64
N ALA A 245 -4.77 21.14 -14.88
CA ALA A 245 -4.23 22.06 -15.87
C ALA A 245 -5.37 22.65 -16.70
N HIS A 246 -5.10 23.76 -17.38
CA HIS A 246 -6.04 24.35 -18.33
C HIS A 246 -5.32 24.98 -19.51
N THR A 247 -6.02 25.11 -20.63
CA THR A 247 -5.50 25.73 -21.85
C THR A 247 -6.56 26.58 -22.53
N SER A 248 -6.09 27.63 -23.19
CA SER A 248 -6.83 28.47 -24.13
C SER A 248 -6.22 28.43 -25.54
N GLU A 249 -5.31 27.49 -25.80
CA GLU A 249 -4.68 27.32 -27.12
C GLU A 249 -5.71 26.79 -28.12
N GLU A 250 -5.94 27.52 -29.20
CA GLU A 250 -7.02 27.23 -30.17
C GLU A 250 -6.92 25.82 -30.76
N ASP A 251 -5.70 25.36 -31.09
CA ASP A 251 -5.45 24.01 -31.64
C ASP A 251 -5.87 22.90 -30.66
N LEU A 252 -5.66 23.11 -29.36
CA LEU A 252 -6.03 22.15 -28.32
C LEU A 252 -7.52 22.20 -28.03
N VAL A 253 -8.09 23.41 -27.93
CA VAL A 253 -9.52 23.58 -27.70
C VAL A 253 -10.32 22.98 -28.85
N GLN A 254 -10.00 23.33 -30.10
CA GLN A 254 -10.70 22.80 -31.27
C GLN A 254 -10.56 21.28 -31.42
N LYS A 255 -9.46 20.68 -30.96
CA LYS A 255 -9.24 19.23 -31.04
C LYS A 255 -10.10 18.44 -30.05
N TYR A 256 -10.31 18.98 -28.84
CA TYR A 256 -10.94 18.23 -27.75
C TYR A 256 -12.35 18.73 -27.40
N GLU A 257 -12.71 19.96 -27.74
CA GLU A 257 -13.99 20.58 -27.41
C GLU A 257 -14.53 21.48 -28.54
N ASP A 258 -15.60 21.03 -29.19
CA ASP A 258 -16.25 21.76 -30.28
C ASP A 258 -16.92 23.07 -29.80
N ASP A 259 -17.51 23.05 -28.60
CA ASP A 259 -18.25 24.18 -28.01
C ASP A 259 -17.32 25.27 -27.43
N GLY A 260 -15.99 25.03 -27.42
CA GLY A 260 -15.00 25.99 -26.93
C GLY A 260 -14.80 26.02 -25.41
N GLU A 261 -15.59 25.26 -24.65
CA GLU A 261 -15.47 25.07 -23.21
C GLU A 261 -15.72 23.61 -22.82
N GLY A 262 -14.83 23.01 -22.03
CA GLY A 262 -15.00 21.65 -21.57
C GLY A 262 -13.90 21.15 -20.65
N LEU A 263 -14.07 19.91 -20.20
CA LEU A 263 -13.23 19.28 -19.20
C LEU A 263 -13.00 17.81 -19.56
N LEU A 264 -11.73 17.42 -19.67
CA LEU A 264 -11.35 16.03 -19.90
C LEU A 264 -10.47 15.52 -18.76
N LEU A 265 -10.72 14.27 -18.38
CA LEU A 265 -9.91 13.51 -17.46
C LEU A 265 -9.06 12.51 -18.24
N PHE A 266 -7.74 12.63 -18.14
CA PHE A 266 -6.78 11.71 -18.76
C PHE A 266 -6.24 10.76 -17.69
N ARG A 267 -6.45 9.47 -17.89
CA ARG A 267 -5.86 8.43 -17.03
C ARG A 267 -4.38 8.22 -17.41
N PRO A 268 -3.55 7.69 -16.49
CA PRO A 268 -2.13 7.49 -16.76
C PRO A 268 -1.89 6.64 -18.02
N PRO A 269 -1.08 7.10 -18.99
CA PRO A 269 -0.89 6.39 -20.26
C PRO A 269 -0.35 4.97 -20.09
N HIS A 270 0.46 4.72 -19.05
CA HIS A 270 1.01 3.40 -18.77
C HIS A 270 -0.04 2.38 -18.28
N LEU A 271 -1.23 2.84 -17.89
CA LEU A 271 -2.40 2.03 -17.50
C LEU A 271 -3.46 1.94 -18.62
N ALA A 272 -3.19 2.54 -19.79
CA ALA A 272 -4.07 2.45 -20.94
C ALA A 272 -4.34 0.98 -21.30
N ASN A 273 -5.59 0.67 -21.58
CA ASN A 273 -6.05 -0.70 -21.78
C ASN A 273 -7.29 -0.70 -22.69
N LYS A 274 -7.73 -1.90 -23.09
CA LYS A 274 -8.83 -2.08 -24.05
C LYS A 274 -10.22 -2.23 -23.41
N PHE A 275 -10.30 -2.16 -22.08
CA PHE A 275 -11.53 -2.44 -21.32
C PHE A 275 -12.28 -1.17 -20.93
N GLU A 276 -11.61 -0.02 -20.97
CA GLU A 276 -12.15 1.29 -20.64
C GLU A 276 -11.42 2.39 -21.42
N GLU A 277 -12.07 3.54 -21.58
CA GLU A 277 -11.48 4.69 -22.23
C GLU A 277 -10.33 5.28 -21.39
N ALA A 278 -9.25 5.67 -22.07
CA ALA A 278 -8.10 6.35 -21.43
C ALA A 278 -8.43 7.81 -21.06
N THR A 279 -9.38 8.40 -21.79
CA THR A 279 -9.81 9.78 -21.60
C THR A 279 -11.32 9.82 -21.41
N VAL A 280 -11.78 10.51 -20.38
CA VAL A 280 -13.20 10.64 -20.05
C VAL A 280 -13.60 12.11 -20.17
N LYS A 281 -14.55 12.39 -21.07
CA LYS A 281 -15.14 13.73 -21.20
C LYS A 281 -16.14 13.96 -20.06
N TYR A 282 -16.15 15.16 -19.51
CA TYR A 282 -17.11 15.57 -18.51
C TYR A 282 -18.54 15.55 -19.12
N PRO A 283 -19.48 14.79 -18.53
CA PRO A 283 -20.74 14.48 -19.21
C PRO A 283 -21.86 15.50 -18.98
N GLU A 284 -21.67 16.46 -18.08
CA GLU A 284 -22.74 17.38 -17.65
C GLU A 284 -22.67 18.70 -18.42
N ASP A 285 -23.84 19.25 -18.78
CA ASP A 285 -23.93 20.52 -19.51
C ASP A 285 -23.35 21.73 -18.75
N LYS A 286 -23.40 21.67 -17.41
CA LYS A 286 -22.92 22.76 -16.55
C LYS A 286 -21.71 22.34 -15.73
N ILE A 287 -20.61 23.08 -15.91
CA ILE A 287 -19.38 22.94 -15.14
C ILE A 287 -19.56 23.68 -13.80
N THR A 288 -19.58 22.92 -12.70
CA THR A 288 -19.58 23.47 -11.34
C THR A 288 -18.59 22.73 -10.47
N SER A 289 -18.00 23.41 -9.49
CA SER A 289 -16.98 22.81 -8.60
C SER A 289 -17.45 21.54 -7.89
N SER A 290 -18.71 21.48 -7.45
CA SER A 290 -19.31 20.29 -6.83
C SER A 290 -19.47 19.12 -7.80
N LYS A 291 -19.92 19.38 -9.03
CA LYS A 291 -20.09 18.34 -10.04
C LYS A 291 -18.74 17.83 -10.55
N ILE A 292 -17.73 18.70 -10.71
CA ILE A 292 -16.36 18.30 -11.02
C ILE A 292 -15.82 17.35 -9.94
N LYS A 293 -15.99 17.69 -8.65
CA LYS A 293 -15.56 16.83 -7.55
C LYS A 293 -16.14 15.42 -7.67
N LYS A 294 -17.46 15.32 -7.89
CA LYS A 294 -18.16 14.04 -8.04
C LYS A 294 -17.65 13.27 -9.27
N PHE A 295 -17.55 13.94 -10.41
CA PHE A 295 -17.01 13.37 -11.66
C PHE A 295 -15.61 12.77 -11.45
N LEU A 296 -14.71 13.50 -10.79
CA LEU A 296 -13.35 13.01 -10.52
C LEU A 296 -13.35 11.80 -9.58
N GLN A 297 -14.13 11.84 -8.50
CA GLN A 297 -14.25 10.72 -7.56
C GLN A 297 -14.76 9.44 -8.22
N GLU A 298 -15.63 9.56 -9.22
CA GLU A 298 -16.23 8.42 -9.92
C GLU A 298 -15.35 7.87 -11.05
N ASN A 299 -14.53 8.71 -11.70
CA ASN A 299 -13.91 8.35 -12.98
C ASN A 299 -12.38 8.22 -12.96
N ILE A 300 -11.68 8.84 -12.01
CA ILE A 300 -10.21 8.97 -12.05
C ILE A 300 -9.47 7.63 -12.06
N PHE A 301 -9.98 6.66 -11.32
CA PHE A 301 -9.33 5.36 -11.13
C PHE A 301 -9.66 4.32 -12.20
N GLY A 302 -10.78 4.51 -12.91
CA GLY A 302 -11.31 3.48 -13.80
C GLY A 302 -11.76 2.22 -13.08
N ILE A 303 -11.95 1.14 -13.83
CA ILE A 303 -12.52 -0.11 -13.31
C ILE A 303 -11.51 -0.89 -12.45
N CYS A 304 -10.21 -0.71 -12.69
CA CYS A 304 -9.16 -1.45 -11.99
C CYS A 304 -7.88 -0.60 -11.86
N PRO A 305 -7.83 0.36 -10.92
CA PRO A 305 -6.63 1.14 -10.63
C PRO A 305 -5.45 0.31 -10.14
N HIS A 306 -4.25 0.89 -10.25
CA HIS A 306 -3.07 0.48 -9.49
C HIS A 306 -3.11 1.15 -8.10
N MET A 307 -3.29 0.35 -7.07
CA MET A 307 -3.27 0.79 -5.68
C MET A 307 -1.83 0.93 -5.19
N THR A 308 -1.48 2.12 -4.69
CA THR A 308 -0.19 2.50 -4.12
C THR A 308 -0.40 3.10 -2.73
N GLU A 309 0.67 3.31 -1.96
CA GLU A 309 0.57 3.99 -0.65
C GLU A 309 -0.07 5.38 -0.78
N ASP A 310 0.16 6.08 -1.89
CA ASP A 310 -0.33 7.44 -2.11
C ASP A 310 -1.84 7.52 -2.38
N ASN A 311 -2.46 6.43 -2.84
CA ASN A 311 -3.87 6.43 -3.26
C ASN A 311 -4.74 5.36 -2.58
N LYS A 312 -4.17 4.51 -1.71
CA LYS A 312 -4.90 3.43 -1.03
C LYS A 312 -6.12 3.93 -0.28
N ASP A 313 -6.05 5.08 0.38
CA ASP A 313 -7.14 5.64 1.18
C ASP A 313 -8.32 6.11 0.31
N LEU A 314 -8.08 6.36 -0.99
CA LEU A 314 -9.13 6.69 -1.96
C LEU A 314 -9.73 5.44 -2.62
N ILE A 315 -9.04 4.30 -2.55
CA ILE A 315 -9.44 3.04 -3.19
C ILE A 315 -10.09 2.09 -2.18
N GLN A 316 -9.58 2.02 -0.95
CA GLN A 316 -10.07 1.17 0.13
C GLN A 316 -11.32 1.76 0.81
N GLY A 317 -11.95 0.99 1.72
CA GLY A 317 -13.14 1.40 2.47
C GLY A 317 -14.48 1.13 1.78
N LYS A 318 -14.45 0.68 0.53
CA LYS A 318 -15.58 0.15 -0.24
C LYS A 318 -15.40 -1.34 -0.49
N ASP A 319 -16.42 -1.98 -1.03
CA ASP A 319 -16.34 -3.38 -1.47
C ASP A 319 -15.29 -3.48 -2.59
N LEU A 320 -14.15 -4.10 -2.27
CA LEU A 320 -12.95 -4.03 -3.08
C LEU A 320 -12.32 -5.41 -3.23
N LEU A 321 -12.12 -5.82 -4.47
CA LEU A 321 -11.25 -6.92 -4.86
C LEU A 321 -9.86 -6.37 -5.19
N VAL A 322 -8.83 -6.92 -4.56
CA VAL A 322 -7.44 -6.61 -4.87
C VAL A 322 -6.71 -7.85 -5.35
N ALA A 323 -6.06 -7.74 -6.52
CA ALA A 323 -5.12 -8.75 -7.00
C ALA A 323 -3.68 -8.32 -6.65
N TYR A 324 -3.02 -9.09 -5.79
CA TYR A 324 -1.67 -8.81 -5.31
C TYR A 324 -0.62 -9.65 -6.03
N TYR A 325 0.34 -8.98 -6.67
CA TYR A 325 1.48 -9.59 -7.37
C TYR A 325 2.63 -8.59 -7.48
N ASP A 326 3.68 -8.91 -8.24
CA ASP A 326 4.81 -8.00 -8.50
C ASP A 326 4.42 -6.86 -9.47
N VAL A 327 3.53 -5.97 -9.00
CA VAL A 327 3.18 -4.72 -9.70
C VAL A 327 4.34 -3.74 -9.57
N ASP A 328 5.03 -3.51 -10.68
CA ASP A 328 6.13 -2.57 -10.78
C ASP A 328 6.17 -2.04 -12.22
N TYR A 329 5.66 -0.83 -12.43
CA TYR A 329 5.65 -0.19 -13.76
C TYR A 329 7.00 0.44 -14.14
N GLU A 330 7.99 0.46 -13.26
CA GLU A 330 9.33 0.95 -13.57
C GLU A 330 10.21 -0.16 -14.11
N LYS A 331 10.20 -1.32 -13.45
CA LYS A 331 11.04 -2.47 -13.82
C LYS A 331 10.31 -3.54 -14.63
N ASN A 332 8.99 -3.64 -14.49
CA ASN A 332 8.20 -4.72 -15.08
C ASN A 332 6.81 -4.26 -15.56
N ALA A 333 6.74 -3.18 -16.35
CA ALA A 333 5.47 -2.70 -16.89
C ALA A 333 4.71 -3.77 -17.72
N LYS A 334 5.44 -4.60 -18.47
CA LYS A 334 4.85 -5.67 -19.29
C LYS A 334 4.18 -6.74 -18.44
N GLY A 335 4.83 -7.23 -17.39
CA GLY A 335 4.24 -8.17 -16.43
C GLY A 335 3.10 -7.55 -15.64
N SER A 336 3.25 -6.27 -15.25
CA SER A 336 2.22 -5.49 -14.57
C SER A 336 0.92 -5.44 -15.38
N ASN A 337 1.01 -5.08 -16.66
CA ASN A 337 -0.13 -5.05 -17.56
C ASN A 337 -0.64 -6.45 -17.95
N TYR A 338 0.22 -7.47 -18.00
CA TYR A 338 -0.17 -8.84 -18.33
C TYR A 338 -1.24 -9.38 -17.37
N TRP A 339 -1.02 -9.21 -16.07
CA TRP A 339 -1.95 -9.68 -15.03
C TRP A 339 -3.14 -8.73 -14.87
N ARG A 340 -2.91 -7.41 -14.83
CA ARG A 340 -3.98 -6.41 -14.73
C ARG A 340 -5.03 -6.59 -15.82
N ASN A 341 -4.61 -6.80 -17.07
CA ASN A 341 -5.54 -7.00 -18.18
C ASN A 341 -6.43 -8.26 -18.02
N ARG A 342 -5.97 -9.29 -17.32
CA ARG A 342 -6.78 -10.50 -17.04
C ARG A 342 -7.78 -10.25 -15.94
N VAL A 343 -7.39 -9.51 -14.90
CA VAL A 343 -8.32 -9.05 -13.86
C VAL A 343 -9.41 -8.20 -14.50
N MET A 344 -9.04 -7.21 -15.32
CA MET A 344 -9.99 -6.34 -16.03
C MET A 344 -10.90 -7.09 -17.01
N MET A 345 -10.38 -8.10 -17.71
CA MET A 345 -11.16 -8.92 -18.62
C MET A 345 -12.34 -9.59 -17.90
N VAL A 346 -12.12 -10.11 -16.70
CA VAL A 346 -13.18 -10.73 -15.91
C VAL A 346 -14.04 -9.67 -15.23
N ALA A 347 -13.42 -8.67 -14.60
CA ALA A 347 -14.12 -7.57 -13.94
C ALA A 347 -15.15 -6.91 -14.85
N LYS A 348 -14.79 -6.61 -16.10
CA LYS A 348 -15.68 -5.99 -17.07
C LYS A 348 -16.94 -6.83 -17.33
N LYS A 349 -16.84 -8.16 -17.42
CA LYS A 349 -18.00 -9.03 -17.60
C LYS A 349 -19.03 -8.86 -16.48
N PHE A 350 -18.58 -8.86 -15.23
CA PHE A 350 -19.45 -8.71 -14.07
C PHE A 350 -19.99 -7.28 -13.93
N LEU A 351 -19.15 -6.27 -14.20
CA LEU A 351 -19.58 -4.86 -14.17
C LEU A 351 -20.62 -4.57 -15.26
N ASP A 352 -20.43 -5.06 -16.49
CA ASP A 352 -21.39 -4.91 -17.58
C ASP A 352 -22.71 -5.65 -17.29
N ALA A 353 -22.66 -6.75 -16.52
CA ALA A 353 -23.83 -7.48 -16.04
C ALA A 353 -24.55 -6.79 -14.85
N GLY A 354 -24.05 -5.63 -14.40
CA GLY A 354 -24.67 -4.81 -13.36
C GLY A 354 -24.24 -5.14 -11.93
N HIS A 355 -23.26 -6.04 -11.74
CA HIS A 355 -22.70 -6.32 -10.43
C HIS A 355 -21.89 -5.13 -9.91
N LYS A 356 -21.90 -4.95 -8.58
CA LYS A 356 -21.20 -3.85 -7.90
C LYS A 356 -20.04 -4.40 -7.08
N LEU A 357 -18.82 -4.15 -7.55
CA LEU A 357 -17.57 -4.44 -6.84
C LEU A 357 -16.49 -3.54 -7.41
N SER A 358 -15.66 -2.94 -6.57
CA SER A 358 -14.45 -2.24 -7.05
C SER A 358 -13.32 -3.23 -7.24
N PHE A 359 -12.45 -2.99 -8.21
CA PHE A 359 -11.27 -3.82 -8.45
C PHE A 359 -10.01 -2.98 -8.35
N ALA A 360 -8.89 -3.58 -7.95
CA ALA A 360 -7.58 -2.96 -7.99
C ALA A 360 -6.48 -4.01 -8.17
N VAL A 361 -5.32 -3.57 -8.63
CA VAL A 361 -4.08 -4.34 -8.56
C VAL A 361 -3.11 -3.66 -7.61
N ALA A 362 -2.36 -4.43 -6.84
CA ALA A 362 -1.46 -3.88 -5.84
C ALA A 362 -0.14 -4.67 -5.76
N SER A 363 0.93 -3.99 -5.38
CA SER A 363 2.22 -4.62 -5.14
C SER A 363 2.18 -5.51 -3.91
N ARG A 364 2.48 -6.80 -4.09
CA ARG A 364 2.66 -7.78 -2.99
C ARG A 364 3.72 -7.31 -1.99
N LYS A 365 4.77 -6.64 -2.46
CA LYS A 365 5.88 -6.18 -1.62
C LYS A 365 5.48 -4.99 -0.76
N THR A 366 4.75 -4.05 -1.34
CA THR A 366 4.29 -2.84 -0.65
C THR A 366 3.23 -3.19 0.40
N PHE A 367 2.27 -4.03 0.02
CA PHE A 367 1.12 -4.40 0.86
C PHE A 367 1.26 -5.79 1.52
N GLY A 368 2.49 -6.27 1.73
CA GLY A 368 2.73 -7.58 2.33
C GLY A 368 2.16 -7.72 3.74
N HIS A 369 2.05 -6.61 4.47
CA HIS A 369 1.41 -6.57 5.79
C HIS A 369 -0.10 -6.83 5.70
N GLU A 370 -0.80 -6.32 4.67
CA GLU A 370 -2.23 -6.57 4.45
C GLU A 370 -2.50 -8.03 4.07
N LEU A 371 -1.59 -8.67 3.33
CA LEU A 371 -1.74 -10.08 2.94
C LEU A 371 -1.87 -11.02 4.15
N SER A 372 -1.23 -10.67 5.26
CA SER A 372 -1.37 -11.42 6.51
C SER A 372 -2.80 -11.40 7.07
N GLU A 373 -3.60 -10.35 6.80
CA GLU A 373 -5.01 -10.28 7.19
C GLU A 373 -5.88 -11.30 6.45
N PHE A 374 -5.40 -11.74 5.28
CA PHE A 374 -6.04 -12.72 4.40
C PHE A 374 -5.39 -14.11 4.48
N GLY A 375 -4.40 -14.30 5.37
CA GLY A 375 -3.62 -15.54 5.45
C GLY A 375 -2.85 -15.87 4.17
N LEU A 376 -2.61 -14.87 3.34
CA LEU A 376 -1.88 -15.01 2.09
C LEU A 376 -0.39 -14.83 2.36
N ASP A 377 0.42 -15.71 1.79
CA ASP A 377 1.86 -15.62 1.91
C ASP A 377 2.37 -14.38 1.15
N SER A 378 3.29 -13.66 1.80
CA SER A 378 4.03 -12.54 1.21
C SER A 378 5.20 -13.00 0.34
N SER A 379 5.47 -14.31 0.29
CA SER A 379 6.52 -14.90 -0.54
C SER A 379 6.38 -14.54 -2.01
N THR A 380 7.52 -14.42 -2.68
CA THR A 380 7.61 -13.97 -4.07
C THR A 380 7.12 -15.07 -4.99
N GLY A 381 5.99 -14.84 -5.66
CA GLY A 381 5.47 -15.69 -6.73
C GLY A 381 4.99 -14.83 -7.89
N GLU A 382 5.18 -15.31 -9.12
CA GLU A 382 4.74 -14.58 -10.32
C GLU A 382 3.21 -14.54 -10.46
N VAL A 383 2.51 -15.48 -9.81
CA VAL A 383 1.07 -15.67 -9.91
C VAL A 383 0.35 -14.76 -8.91
N PRO A 384 -0.66 -13.98 -9.36
CA PRO A 384 -1.45 -13.14 -8.47
C PRO A 384 -2.23 -13.94 -7.43
N VAL A 385 -2.31 -13.40 -6.22
CA VAL A 385 -3.27 -13.84 -5.20
C VAL A 385 -4.39 -12.81 -5.12
N VAL A 386 -5.62 -13.27 -4.91
CA VAL A 386 -6.82 -12.42 -4.99
C VAL A 386 -7.58 -12.49 -3.68
N ALA A 387 -7.94 -11.32 -3.16
CA ALA A 387 -8.79 -11.19 -1.98
C ALA A 387 -9.81 -10.07 -2.17
N ILE A 388 -10.97 -10.23 -1.53
CA ILE A 388 -12.02 -9.22 -1.42
C ILE A 388 -12.10 -8.77 0.04
N LYS A 389 -12.15 -7.46 0.26
CA LYS A 389 -12.47 -6.84 1.54
C LYS A 389 -13.71 -5.97 1.35
N MET A 390 -14.75 -6.29 2.11
CA MET A 390 -16.00 -5.54 2.10
C MET A 390 -15.89 -4.28 2.95
N ALA A 391 -16.72 -3.28 2.66
CA ALA A 391 -16.83 -2.08 3.51
C ALA A 391 -17.19 -2.43 4.98
N LYS A 392 -17.89 -3.54 5.19
CA LYS A 392 -18.26 -4.07 6.52
C LYS A 392 -17.14 -4.86 7.22
N GLY A 393 -15.99 -5.05 6.56
CA GLY A 393 -14.85 -5.79 7.10
C GLY A 393 -14.84 -7.29 6.81
N GLU A 394 -15.84 -7.83 6.12
CA GLU A 394 -15.84 -9.22 5.67
C GLU A 394 -14.73 -9.44 4.63
N LYS A 395 -14.03 -10.57 4.77
CA LYS A 395 -12.90 -10.94 3.92
C LYS A 395 -13.27 -12.19 3.12
N TYR A 396 -12.90 -12.25 1.85
CA TYR A 396 -13.02 -13.45 1.02
C TYR A 396 -11.70 -13.65 0.27
N VAL A 397 -11.21 -14.88 0.22
CA VAL A 397 -9.89 -15.19 -0.36
C VAL A 397 -10.06 -16.26 -1.44
N MET A 398 -9.48 -16.01 -2.60
CA MET A 398 -9.50 -16.97 -3.71
C MET A 398 -8.54 -18.12 -3.40
N GLN A 399 -9.11 -19.31 -3.16
CA GLN A 399 -8.33 -20.52 -2.84
C GLN A 399 -7.74 -21.17 -4.09
N GLU A 400 -8.44 -21.10 -5.22
CA GLU A 400 -7.94 -21.59 -6.50
C GLU A 400 -6.77 -20.72 -6.98
N GLU A 401 -5.72 -21.32 -7.55
CA GLU A 401 -4.62 -20.58 -8.16
C GLU A 401 -5.11 -19.73 -9.34
N PHE A 402 -4.56 -18.52 -9.51
CA PHE A 402 -4.97 -17.64 -10.59
C PHE A 402 -4.65 -18.23 -11.97
N SER A 403 -5.70 -18.66 -12.68
CA SER A 403 -5.61 -19.17 -14.04
C SER A 403 -5.34 -18.04 -15.05
N ARG A 404 -4.40 -18.25 -15.99
CA ARG A 404 -4.09 -17.28 -17.06
C ARG A 404 -5.24 -17.03 -18.04
N ASP A 405 -6.26 -17.88 -18.09
CA ASP A 405 -7.46 -17.69 -18.91
C ASP A 405 -8.57 -16.90 -18.19
N GLY A 406 -8.35 -16.56 -16.91
CA GLY A 406 -9.29 -15.82 -16.08
C GLY A 406 -10.44 -16.66 -15.49
N LYS A 407 -10.53 -17.96 -15.79
CA LYS A 407 -11.67 -18.78 -15.35
C LYS A 407 -11.71 -19.02 -13.84
N ALA A 408 -10.56 -19.14 -13.18
CA ALA A 408 -10.48 -19.24 -11.73
C ALA A 408 -11.04 -17.97 -11.06
N LEU A 409 -10.64 -16.79 -11.54
CA LEU A 409 -11.16 -15.51 -11.07
C LEU A 409 -12.67 -15.37 -11.38
N GLU A 410 -13.11 -15.82 -12.55
CA GLU A 410 -14.51 -15.80 -12.95
C GLU A 410 -15.38 -16.69 -12.06
N ARG A 411 -14.93 -17.91 -11.74
CA ARG A 411 -15.59 -18.80 -10.76
C ARG A 411 -15.64 -18.16 -9.37
N PHE A 412 -14.52 -17.63 -8.90
CA PHE A 412 -14.45 -16.97 -7.59
C PHE A 412 -15.44 -15.79 -7.49
N LEU A 413 -15.53 -14.95 -8.53
CA LEU A 413 -16.49 -13.85 -8.57
C LEU A 413 -17.93 -14.34 -8.68
N GLN A 414 -18.19 -15.39 -9.45
CA GLN A 414 -19.51 -16.01 -9.54
C GLN A 414 -19.97 -16.50 -8.15
N ASP A 415 -19.14 -17.30 -7.47
CA ASP A 415 -19.42 -17.80 -6.14
C ASP A 415 -19.57 -16.66 -5.11
N TYR A 416 -18.81 -15.58 -5.27
CA TYR A 416 -18.95 -14.39 -4.43
C TYR A 416 -20.32 -13.72 -4.61
N PHE A 417 -20.72 -13.43 -5.85
CA PHE A 417 -22.00 -12.77 -6.12
C PHE A 417 -23.22 -13.66 -5.86
N ASP A 418 -23.06 -14.98 -5.97
CA ASP A 418 -24.09 -15.98 -5.62
C ASP A 418 -24.19 -16.22 -4.10
N GLY A 419 -23.23 -15.71 -3.31
CA GLY A 419 -23.19 -15.91 -1.85
C GLY A 419 -22.70 -17.29 -1.42
N ASN A 420 -22.02 -18.03 -2.30
CA ASN A 420 -21.50 -19.37 -2.05
C ASN A 420 -20.15 -19.35 -1.31
N LEU A 421 -19.43 -18.22 -1.31
CA LEU A 421 -18.15 -18.13 -0.62
C LEU A 421 -18.29 -18.05 0.90
N LYS A 422 -17.49 -18.86 1.60
CA LYS A 422 -17.27 -18.69 3.02
C LYS A 422 -16.36 -17.49 3.28
N LYS A 423 -16.68 -16.73 4.32
CA LYS A 423 -15.83 -15.63 4.81
C LYS A 423 -14.49 -16.22 5.26
N TYR A 424 -13.40 -15.55 4.89
CA TYR A 424 -12.08 -15.88 5.38
C TYR A 424 -11.95 -15.48 6.84
N LEU A 425 -11.55 -16.45 7.65
CA LEU A 425 -11.18 -16.29 9.05
C LEU A 425 -9.74 -16.77 9.18
N LYS A 426 -8.90 -16.01 9.89
CA LYS A 426 -7.59 -16.50 10.27
C LYS A 426 -7.79 -17.69 11.21
N SER A 427 -7.36 -18.88 10.80
CA SER A 427 -7.49 -20.11 11.60
C SER A 427 -6.22 -20.93 11.49
N GLU A 428 -5.84 -21.55 12.59
CA GLU A 428 -4.99 -22.73 12.53
C GLU A 428 -5.76 -23.91 11.92
N PRO A 429 -5.07 -24.91 11.36
CA PRO A 429 -5.70 -26.14 10.90
C PRO A 429 -6.47 -26.82 12.04
N ILE A 430 -7.63 -27.38 11.72
CA ILE A 430 -8.37 -28.22 12.67
C ILE A 430 -7.47 -29.40 13.09
N PRO A 431 -7.27 -29.66 14.39
CA PRO A 431 -6.40 -30.73 14.86
C PRO A 431 -6.92 -32.11 14.42
N GLU A 432 -6.02 -33.00 13.98
CA GLU A 432 -6.38 -34.35 13.50
C GLU A 432 -7.07 -35.20 14.58
N SER A 433 -6.69 -35.03 15.85
CA SER A 433 -7.39 -35.60 17.00
C SER A 433 -7.67 -34.51 18.01
N ASN A 434 -8.92 -34.45 18.46
CA ASN A 434 -9.40 -33.48 19.43
C ASN A 434 -10.12 -34.19 20.60
N ASP A 435 -9.61 -35.35 21.01
CA ASP A 435 -10.25 -36.23 22.01
C ASP A 435 -9.77 -35.97 23.44
N GLY A 436 -8.91 -34.98 23.63
CA GLY A 436 -8.36 -34.62 24.93
C GLY A 436 -9.40 -34.08 25.93
N PRO A 437 -9.03 -34.04 27.22
CA PRO A 437 -9.89 -33.51 28.30
C PRO A 437 -10.17 -32.01 28.16
N VAL A 438 -9.34 -31.29 27.40
CA VAL A 438 -9.56 -29.91 27.01
C VAL A 438 -9.61 -29.88 25.48
N LYS A 439 -10.75 -29.49 24.91
CA LYS A 439 -10.93 -29.39 23.48
C LYS A 439 -10.11 -28.23 22.91
N VAL A 440 -9.36 -28.50 21.85
CA VAL A 440 -8.64 -27.49 21.09
C VAL A 440 -9.61 -26.88 20.09
N VAL A 441 -9.78 -25.56 20.20
CA VAL A 441 -10.64 -24.76 19.33
C VAL A 441 -9.74 -23.88 18.47
N VAL A 442 -10.06 -23.85 17.18
CA VAL A 442 -9.52 -22.95 16.15
C VAL A 442 -10.68 -22.18 15.55
N ALA A 443 -10.42 -21.11 14.77
CA ALA A 443 -11.52 -20.28 14.25
C ALA A 443 -12.50 -21.07 13.36
N GLU A 444 -12.01 -22.07 12.61
CA GLU A 444 -12.86 -22.90 11.73
C GLU A 444 -13.83 -23.84 12.45
N ASN A 445 -13.45 -24.39 13.61
CA ASN A 445 -14.32 -25.30 14.39
C ASN A 445 -14.96 -24.62 15.62
N PHE A 446 -14.77 -23.31 15.77
CA PHE A 446 -15.31 -22.56 16.90
C PHE A 446 -16.82 -22.69 17.01
N ASP A 447 -17.53 -22.52 15.89
CA ASP A 447 -18.99 -22.56 15.88
C ASP A 447 -19.51 -23.96 16.24
N GLU A 448 -18.86 -25.00 15.71
CA GLU A 448 -19.20 -26.40 15.99
C GLU A 448 -19.04 -26.75 17.49
N ILE A 449 -17.96 -26.28 18.12
CA ILE A 449 -17.64 -26.67 19.50
C ILE A 449 -18.27 -25.71 20.52
N VAL A 450 -18.05 -24.40 20.35
CA VAL A 450 -18.41 -23.40 21.35
C VAL A 450 -19.87 -23.01 21.25
N ASN A 451 -20.41 -22.91 20.03
CA ASN A 451 -21.80 -22.53 19.77
C ASN A 451 -22.75 -23.75 19.67
N ALA A 452 -22.31 -24.95 20.03
CA ALA A 452 -23.18 -26.11 20.20
C ALA A 452 -24.29 -25.82 21.22
N GLU A 453 -25.53 -25.66 20.75
CA GLU A 453 -26.67 -25.19 21.55
C GLU A 453 -27.00 -26.09 22.75
N ASP A 454 -26.63 -27.37 22.71
CA ASP A 454 -26.89 -28.37 23.76
C ASP A 454 -25.77 -28.46 24.81
N LYS A 455 -24.67 -27.70 24.67
CA LYS A 455 -23.52 -27.75 25.58
C LYS A 455 -23.29 -26.45 26.32
N ASP A 456 -22.90 -26.55 27.57
CA ASP A 456 -22.23 -25.47 28.30
C ASP A 456 -20.74 -25.50 27.96
N VAL A 457 -20.16 -24.38 27.53
CA VAL A 457 -18.74 -24.35 27.11
C VAL A 457 -17.97 -23.34 27.93
N LEU A 458 -16.95 -23.80 28.65
CA LEU A 458 -15.95 -22.93 29.27
C LEU A 458 -14.74 -22.87 28.33
N ILE A 459 -14.47 -21.69 27.76
CA ILE A 459 -13.38 -21.50 26.80
C ILE A 459 -12.31 -20.55 27.33
N GLU A 460 -11.05 -20.97 27.27
CA GLU A 460 -9.86 -20.16 27.52
C GLU A 460 -9.28 -19.63 26.20
N PHE A 461 -9.16 -18.30 26.10
CA PHE A 461 -8.36 -17.63 25.08
C PHE A 461 -6.97 -17.33 25.64
N TYR A 462 -5.94 -17.96 25.06
CA TYR A 462 -4.57 -17.86 25.52
C TYR A 462 -3.62 -17.33 24.43
N ALA A 463 -2.38 -17.05 24.83
CA ALA A 463 -1.26 -16.75 23.95
C ALA A 463 -0.04 -17.63 24.33
N PRO A 464 0.67 -18.26 23.37
CA PRO A 464 1.75 -19.22 23.66
C PRO A 464 2.91 -18.64 24.49
N TRP A 465 3.13 -17.34 24.40
CA TRP A 465 4.23 -16.63 25.09
C TRP A 465 3.82 -16.10 26.48
N CYS A 466 2.54 -16.15 26.86
CA CYS A 466 2.07 -15.59 28.12
C CYS A 466 2.36 -16.51 29.32
N GLY A 467 3.15 -16.03 30.28
CA GLY A 467 3.51 -16.79 31.48
C GLY A 467 2.31 -17.17 32.37
N HIS A 468 1.29 -16.31 32.46
CA HIS A 468 0.07 -16.63 33.21
C HIS A 468 -0.75 -17.76 32.56
N CYS A 469 -0.75 -17.87 31.24
CA CYS A 469 -1.41 -18.96 30.51
C CYS A 469 -0.69 -20.29 30.78
N LYS A 470 0.65 -20.29 30.72
CA LYS A 470 1.46 -21.48 31.02
C LYS A 470 1.25 -22.01 32.44
N ASN A 471 1.06 -21.12 33.41
CA ASN A 471 0.76 -21.51 34.80
C ASN A 471 -0.67 -22.06 34.96
N LEU A 472 -1.62 -21.62 34.13
CA LEU A 472 -3.01 -22.06 34.13
C LEU A 472 -3.17 -23.42 33.42
N GLU A 473 -2.43 -23.66 32.34
CA GLU A 473 -2.52 -24.87 31.51
C GLU A 473 -2.63 -26.20 32.30
N PRO A 474 -1.75 -26.53 33.28
CA PRO A 474 -1.88 -27.77 34.02
C PRO A 474 -3.17 -27.85 34.86
N LYS A 475 -3.61 -26.71 35.43
CA LYS A 475 -4.84 -26.64 36.23
C LYS A 475 -6.08 -26.74 35.36
N TYR A 476 -6.05 -26.10 34.19
CA TYR A 476 -7.14 -26.14 33.22
C TYR A 476 -7.29 -27.53 32.60
N LYS A 477 -6.17 -28.23 32.40
CA LYS A 477 -6.17 -29.66 32.02
C LYS A 477 -6.79 -30.55 33.10
N GLU A 478 -6.39 -30.37 34.37
CA GLU A 478 -6.98 -31.11 35.50
C GLU A 478 -8.50 -30.88 35.60
N LEU A 479 -8.95 -29.64 35.38
CA LEU A 479 -10.38 -29.32 35.31
C LEU A 479 -11.10 -30.12 34.21
N GLY A 480 -10.52 -30.15 33.00
CA GLY A 480 -11.06 -30.94 31.89
C GLY A 480 -11.12 -32.44 32.20
N GLU A 481 -10.09 -32.99 32.86
CA GLU A 481 -10.07 -34.40 33.29
C GLU A 481 -11.19 -34.68 34.31
N LYS A 482 -11.38 -33.79 35.28
CA LYS A 482 -12.45 -33.89 36.29
C LYS A 482 -13.85 -33.82 35.69
N LEU A 483 -14.03 -33.12 34.57
CA LEU A 483 -15.31 -32.98 33.86
C LEU A 483 -15.48 -33.95 32.68
N SER A 484 -14.52 -34.85 32.43
CA SER A 484 -14.53 -35.73 31.26
C SER A 484 -15.72 -36.70 31.17
N GLN A 485 -16.41 -36.96 32.29
CA GLN A 485 -17.64 -37.77 32.34
C GLN A 485 -18.93 -36.94 32.23
N ASP A 486 -18.84 -35.62 32.23
CA ASP A 486 -19.98 -34.73 32.06
C ASP A 486 -20.40 -34.66 30.58
N PRO A 487 -21.64 -35.04 30.22
CA PRO A 487 -22.08 -35.00 28.83
C PRO A 487 -22.49 -33.60 28.36
N ASN A 488 -22.62 -32.63 29.25
CA ASN A 488 -23.17 -31.29 28.98
C ASN A 488 -22.11 -30.20 29.00
N ILE A 489 -21.00 -30.37 29.74
CA ILE A 489 -19.97 -29.36 29.90
C ILE A 489 -18.74 -29.67 29.05
N VAL A 490 -18.31 -28.71 28.24
CA VAL A 490 -17.07 -28.78 27.46
C VAL A 490 -16.07 -27.77 28.02
N VAL A 491 -14.86 -28.25 28.32
CA VAL A 491 -13.71 -27.39 28.64
C VAL A 491 -12.87 -27.24 27.38
N ALA A 492 -12.62 -26.02 26.93
CA ALA A 492 -12.00 -25.73 25.65
C ALA A 492 -10.92 -24.65 25.76
N LYS A 493 -9.95 -24.67 24.83
CA LYS A 493 -8.92 -23.61 24.72
C LYS A 493 -8.68 -23.24 23.27
N MET A 494 -8.36 -21.96 23.03
CA MET A 494 -8.04 -21.42 21.71
C MET A 494 -6.84 -20.46 21.81
N ASP A 495 -5.88 -20.61 20.90
CA ASP A 495 -4.82 -19.62 20.70
C ASP A 495 -5.40 -18.40 19.98
N ALA A 496 -5.68 -17.35 20.73
CA ALA A 496 -6.27 -16.11 20.20
C ALA A 496 -5.23 -15.19 19.53
N THR A 497 -3.98 -15.62 19.40
CA THR A 497 -2.96 -14.94 18.58
C THR A 497 -2.86 -15.52 17.17
N ALA A 498 -3.17 -16.81 17.03
CA ALA A 498 -3.14 -17.54 15.77
C ALA A 498 -4.52 -17.64 15.09
N ASN A 499 -5.62 -17.40 15.81
CA ASN A 499 -6.99 -17.52 15.33
C ASN A 499 -7.78 -16.21 15.48
N ASP A 500 -8.61 -15.89 14.49
CA ASP A 500 -9.59 -14.80 14.58
C ASP A 500 -10.65 -15.17 15.65
N VAL A 501 -10.81 -14.30 16.65
CA VAL A 501 -11.79 -14.50 17.72
C VAL A 501 -13.16 -13.99 17.27
N PRO A 502 -14.21 -14.82 17.23
CA PRO A 502 -15.52 -14.39 16.77
C PRO A 502 -16.21 -13.46 17.79
N SER A 503 -17.05 -12.55 17.28
CA SER A 503 -18.03 -11.84 18.11
C SER A 503 -18.98 -12.85 18.77
N PRO A 504 -19.42 -12.67 20.03
CA PRO A 504 -19.28 -11.49 20.89
C PRO A 504 -18.07 -11.53 21.86
N TYR A 505 -17.10 -12.40 21.65
CA TYR A 505 -15.97 -12.58 22.58
C TYR A 505 -14.94 -11.44 22.42
N GLU A 506 -14.57 -10.79 23.53
CA GLU A 506 -13.57 -9.72 23.53
C GLU A 506 -12.31 -10.12 24.31
N VAL A 507 -11.22 -10.38 23.59
CA VAL A 507 -9.94 -10.74 24.18
C VAL A 507 -9.05 -9.50 24.29
N ARG A 508 -9.06 -8.86 25.47
CA ARG A 508 -8.23 -7.66 25.75
C ARG A 508 -6.86 -7.98 26.38
N GLY A 509 -6.68 -9.23 26.81
CA GLY A 509 -5.46 -9.71 27.47
C GLY A 509 -5.49 -11.22 27.67
N PHE A 510 -4.39 -11.78 28.15
CA PHE A 510 -4.22 -13.24 28.23
C PHE A 510 -3.88 -13.73 29.65
N PRO A 511 -4.51 -14.82 30.14
CA PRO A 511 -5.67 -15.49 29.54
C PRO A 511 -6.96 -14.69 29.74
N THR A 512 -7.88 -14.78 28.78
CA THR A 512 -9.27 -14.35 28.91
C THR A 512 -10.16 -15.58 28.86
N ILE A 513 -11.08 -15.74 29.81
CA ILE A 513 -11.93 -16.94 29.92
C ILE A 513 -13.38 -16.51 29.80
N TYR A 514 -14.17 -17.27 29.03
CA TYR A 514 -15.61 -17.09 28.90
C TYR A 514 -16.35 -18.38 29.17
N PHE A 515 -17.57 -18.24 29.66
CA PHE A 515 -18.54 -19.31 29.79
C PHE A 515 -19.71 -19.05 28.84
N ALA A 516 -19.96 -19.96 27.90
CA ALA A 516 -21.01 -19.90 26.90
C ALA A 516 -22.10 -20.93 27.24
N PRO A 517 -23.18 -20.54 27.92
CA PRO A 517 -24.22 -21.47 28.37
C PRO A 517 -24.97 -22.10 27.20
N ALA A 518 -25.47 -23.31 27.40
CA ALA A 518 -26.42 -23.97 26.51
C ALA A 518 -27.66 -23.06 26.28
N GLY A 519 -28.14 -23.02 25.04
CA GLY A 519 -29.26 -22.16 24.63
C GLY A 519 -29.02 -20.64 24.67
N THR A 520 -27.84 -20.16 25.11
CA THR A 520 -27.54 -18.72 25.27
C THR A 520 -26.18 -18.33 24.69
N LYS A 521 -25.87 -18.77 23.45
CA LYS A 521 -24.55 -18.58 22.82
C LYS A 521 -24.20 -17.14 22.47
N GLN A 522 -25.20 -16.30 22.23
CA GLN A 522 -25.00 -14.89 21.88
C GLN A 522 -24.66 -14.00 23.09
N ASN A 523 -24.78 -14.51 24.32
CA ASN A 523 -24.46 -13.77 25.55
C ASN A 523 -23.49 -14.57 26.45
N PRO A 524 -22.26 -14.86 25.99
CA PRO A 524 -21.29 -15.56 26.81
C PRO A 524 -20.85 -14.68 27.97
N LYS A 525 -20.75 -15.27 29.16
CA LYS A 525 -20.36 -14.60 30.40
C LYS A 525 -18.85 -14.60 30.52
N LYS A 526 -18.25 -13.42 30.65
CA LYS A 526 -16.82 -13.33 30.95
C LYS A 526 -16.54 -13.85 32.37
N TYR A 527 -15.57 -14.73 32.50
CA TYR A 527 -15.16 -15.29 33.79
C TYR A 527 -14.16 -14.35 34.48
N GLU A 528 -14.54 -13.86 35.66
CA GLU A 528 -13.74 -12.92 36.47
C GLU A 528 -13.29 -13.55 37.81
N GLY A 529 -13.44 -14.87 37.96
CA GLY A 529 -13.06 -15.60 39.18
C GLY A 529 -11.57 -15.91 39.30
N GLY A 530 -11.21 -16.65 40.36
CA GLY A 530 -9.85 -17.14 40.58
C GLY A 530 -9.43 -18.21 39.55
N ARG A 531 -8.13 -18.51 39.47
CA ARG A 531 -7.58 -19.40 38.44
C ARG A 531 -7.10 -20.74 39.00
N GLU A 532 -7.68 -21.16 40.13
CA GLU A 532 -7.49 -22.50 40.70
C GLU A 532 -8.60 -23.46 40.26
N VAL A 533 -8.31 -24.76 40.25
CA VAL A 533 -9.29 -25.81 39.88
C VAL A 533 -10.57 -25.72 40.73
N SER A 534 -10.43 -25.43 42.02
CA SER A 534 -11.55 -25.23 42.94
C SER A 534 -12.45 -24.05 42.55
N ASP A 535 -11.87 -22.98 42.00
CA ASP A 535 -12.61 -21.78 41.62
C ASP A 535 -13.46 -22.04 40.38
N PHE A 536 -12.90 -22.76 39.40
CA PHE A 536 -13.64 -23.21 38.21
C PHE A 536 -14.78 -24.16 38.57
N ILE A 537 -14.51 -25.17 39.40
CA ILE A 537 -15.56 -26.11 39.85
C ILE A 537 -16.67 -25.36 40.59
N SER A 538 -16.32 -24.44 41.49
CA SER A 538 -17.29 -23.64 42.23
C SER A 538 -18.13 -22.75 41.33
N TYR A 539 -17.53 -22.19 40.28
CA TYR A 539 -18.23 -21.41 39.27
C TYR A 539 -19.18 -22.27 38.44
N LEU A 540 -18.72 -23.41 37.91
CA LEU A 540 -19.55 -24.29 37.08
C LEU A 540 -20.72 -24.88 37.88
N LYS A 541 -20.53 -25.23 39.16
CA LYS A 541 -21.64 -25.64 40.04
C LYS A 541 -22.72 -24.58 40.21
N ARG A 542 -22.38 -23.30 40.08
CA ARG A 542 -23.32 -22.18 40.21
C ARG A 542 -23.96 -21.80 38.88
N GLU A 543 -23.22 -21.87 37.78
CA GLU A 543 -23.60 -21.27 36.50
C GLU A 543 -24.00 -22.28 35.42
N ALA A 544 -23.64 -23.56 35.56
CA ALA A 544 -23.98 -24.58 34.57
C ALA A 544 -25.50 -24.78 34.48
N THR A 545 -25.95 -25.01 33.25
CA THR A 545 -27.36 -25.27 32.91
C THR A 545 -27.85 -26.56 33.55
N ASN A 546 -26.97 -27.57 33.61
CA ASN A 546 -27.23 -28.83 34.30
C ASN A 546 -26.21 -29.03 35.45
N PRO A 547 -26.57 -29.73 36.53
CA PRO A 547 -25.63 -30.02 37.61
C PRO A 547 -24.39 -30.76 37.10
N PRO A 548 -23.17 -30.26 37.37
CA PRO A 548 -21.95 -30.83 36.81
C PRO A 548 -21.64 -32.21 37.41
N VAL A 549 -21.24 -33.15 36.54
CA VAL A 549 -20.77 -34.49 36.91
C VAL A 549 -19.25 -34.48 36.99
N LEU A 550 -18.72 -34.63 38.20
CA LEU A 550 -17.27 -34.65 38.44
C LEU A 550 -16.79 -36.09 38.63
N GLN A 551 -15.67 -36.46 38.01
CA GLN A 551 -14.97 -37.69 38.37
C GLN A 551 -14.48 -37.61 39.83
N GLU A 552 -14.87 -38.60 40.65
CA GLU A 552 -14.33 -38.75 41.99
C GLU A 552 -12.92 -39.32 41.94
N GLU A 553 -11.98 -38.72 42.69
CA GLU A 553 -10.63 -39.27 42.83
C GLU A 553 -10.68 -40.65 43.53
N GLU A 554 -10.13 -41.69 42.90
CA GLU A 554 -9.88 -42.96 43.58
C GLU A 554 -8.91 -42.72 44.75
N LYS A 555 -9.45 -42.66 45.97
CA LYS A 555 -8.61 -42.55 47.18
C LYS A 555 -7.66 -43.77 47.25
N PRO A 556 -6.34 -43.57 47.42
CA PRO A 556 -5.42 -44.69 47.54
C PRO A 556 -5.78 -45.52 48.78
N LYS A 557 -6.08 -46.81 48.58
CA LYS A 557 -6.32 -47.77 49.65
C LYS A 557 -5.12 -47.77 50.60
N LYS A 558 -5.31 -47.25 51.82
CA LYS A 558 -4.32 -47.34 52.92
C LYS A 558 -3.92 -48.81 53.11
N LYS A 559 -2.69 -49.18 52.75
CA LYS A 559 -2.09 -50.47 53.12
C LYS A 559 -2.07 -50.55 54.66
N LYS A 560 -2.86 -51.47 55.22
CA LYS A 560 -2.72 -51.90 56.63
C LYS A 560 -1.30 -52.45 56.79
N LYS A 561 -0.48 -51.81 57.64
CA LYS A 561 0.76 -52.40 58.16
C LYS A 561 0.38 -53.68 58.91
N ALA A 562 0.81 -54.83 58.39
CA ALA A 562 0.84 -56.06 59.16
C ALA A 562 1.83 -55.87 60.31
N LYS A 563 1.35 -56.20 61.51
CA LYS A 563 2.14 -56.31 62.74
C LYS A 563 2.85 -57.67 62.65
N GLU A 564 4.16 -57.67 62.59
CA GLU A 564 4.96 -58.89 62.77
C GLU A 564 5.34 -58.96 64.25
N ASP A 565 4.78 -59.95 64.93
CA ASP A 565 5.12 -60.35 66.29
C ASP A 565 6.31 -61.33 66.25
N LEU A 566 7.18 -61.18 67.25
CA LEU A 566 8.38 -61.95 67.65
C LEU A 566 9.70 -61.78 66.89
#